data_AF-A0A3T1D6V5-F1
#
_entry.id   AF-A0A3T1D6V5-F1
#
_cell.length_a   1.000
_cell.length_b   1.000
_cell.length_c   1.000
_cell.angle_alpha   90.00
_cell.angle_beta   90.00
_cell.angle_gamma   90.00
#
_symmetry.space_group_name_H-M   'P 1'
#
loop_
_entity.id
_entity.type
_entity.pdbx_description
1 polymer ?
#
loop_
_entity_poly.entity_id
_entity_poly.type
_entity_poly.pdbx_seq_one_letter_code
_entity_poly.pdbx_strand_id
1 'polypeptide(L)'
;MVGADYNLLRNAAANIQSAQNNYSFSSNGAGNAFIRGATKTSELTATQFKGLENNGVVKVNSSGSDLPVTGAPNSYYTTANGEHVFVYDGQRKLIYDLSSDRVKVFNINVNPVEKELYQPYKLDGAVPQFI
;
A
#
# COMPACT_ATOMS: atom_id res chain seq x y z
N MET A 1 -36.12 7.19 37.32
CA MET A 1 -34.74 7.47 36.88
C MET A 1 -34.29 6.33 35.99
N VAL A 2 -34.24 6.54 34.66
CA VAL A 2 -33.57 5.61 33.74
C VAL A 2 -32.33 6.35 33.25
N GLY A 3 -31.24 6.23 34.00
CA GLY A 3 -29.92 6.68 33.58
C GLY A 3 -29.33 5.58 32.72
N ALA A 4 -29.75 5.47 31.47
CA ALA A 4 -29.10 4.58 30.52
C ALA A 4 -27.65 5.07 30.34
N ASP A 5 -26.71 4.18 30.63
CA ASP A 5 -25.28 4.40 30.59
C ASP A 5 -24.80 4.94 29.22
N TYR A 6 -24.71 6.27 29.12
CA TYR A 6 -24.11 6.98 27.99
C TYR A 6 -22.63 6.62 27.74
N ASN A 7 -22.00 5.84 28.62
CA ASN A 7 -20.61 5.40 28.51
C ASN A 7 -20.42 4.11 27.68
N LEU A 8 -21.45 3.28 27.51
CA LEU A 8 -21.35 2.06 26.69
C LEU A 8 -21.37 2.37 25.19
N LEU A 9 -22.10 3.43 24.78
CA LEU A 9 -22.19 3.82 23.37
C LEU A 9 -20.95 4.59 22.88
N ARG A 10 -20.20 5.27 23.76
CA ARG A 10 -18.95 5.96 23.39
C ARG A 10 -17.80 4.98 23.13
N ASN A 11 -17.73 3.87 23.86
CA ASN A 11 -16.65 2.88 23.70
C ASN A 11 -16.85 1.96 22.48
N ALA A 12 -18.08 1.80 22.00
CA ALA A 12 -18.34 1.08 20.75
C ALA A 12 -17.83 1.87 19.52
N ALA A 13 -18.02 3.20 19.50
CA ALA A 13 -17.58 4.03 18.38
C ALA A 13 -16.04 4.11 18.26
N ALA A 14 -15.33 4.15 19.40
CA ALA A 14 -13.86 4.16 19.42
C ALA A 14 -13.23 2.84 18.93
N ASN A 15 -13.91 1.71 19.15
CA ASN A 15 -13.43 0.38 18.71
C ASN A 15 -13.84 0.01 17.28
N ILE A 16 -14.76 0.75 16.65
CA ILE A 16 -15.10 0.56 15.23
C ILE A 16 -14.11 1.33 14.35
N GLN A 17 -13.55 2.45 14.82
CA GLN A 17 -12.53 3.21 14.08
C GLN A 17 -11.14 2.54 14.03
N SER A 18 -10.81 1.67 14.99
CA SER A 18 -9.55 0.90 14.97
C SER A 18 -9.62 -0.39 14.14
N ALA A 19 -10.81 -0.85 13.78
CA ALA A 19 -11.02 -2.07 13.00
C ALA A 19 -10.91 -1.87 11.49
N GLN A 20 -10.73 -0.63 11.02
CA GLN A 20 -10.45 -0.35 9.61
C GLN A 20 -8.94 -0.32 9.35
N ASN A 21 -8.42 -1.49 8.97
CA ASN A 21 -7.33 -1.66 7.99
C ASN A 21 -5.86 -1.76 8.45
N ASN A 22 -5.56 -2.15 9.69
CA ASN A 22 -4.22 -2.65 10.02
C ASN A 22 -4.07 -4.16 9.75
N TYR A 23 -4.23 -4.57 8.50
CA TYR A 23 -3.82 -5.91 8.07
C TYR A 23 -2.30 -5.95 7.89
N SER A 24 -1.58 -6.25 8.98
CA SER A 24 -0.16 -6.60 8.93
C SER A 24 -0.01 -8.05 8.48
N PHE A 25 0.26 -8.27 7.19
CA PHE A 25 0.55 -9.61 6.68
C PHE A 25 1.98 -9.99 7.08
N SER A 26 2.12 -10.80 8.14
CA SER A 26 3.39 -11.48 8.43
C SER A 26 3.57 -12.61 7.40
N SER A 27 4.43 -12.37 6.42
CA SER A 27 5.00 -13.44 5.60
C SER A 27 6.35 -13.82 6.22
N ASN A 28 6.71 -15.11 6.21
CA ASN A 28 7.95 -15.65 6.81
C ASN A 28 9.20 -15.18 6.05
N GLY A 29 9.54 -13.93 6.28
CA GLY A 29 10.75 -13.19 5.94
C GLY A 29 10.58 -11.88 6.67
N ALA A 30 11.57 -11.43 7.44
CA ALA A 30 11.46 -10.25 8.31
C ALA A 30 11.40 -8.91 7.52
N GLY A 31 10.46 -8.81 6.58
CA GLY A 31 10.17 -7.69 5.70
C GLY A 31 8.81 -7.09 6.05
N ASN A 32 8.78 -5.76 6.04
CA ASN A 32 7.86 -4.90 6.79
C ASN A 32 6.38 -5.08 6.46
N ALA A 33 5.52 -4.92 7.47
CA ALA A 33 4.10 -4.72 7.25
C ALA A 33 3.87 -3.41 6.48
N PHE A 34 3.44 -3.53 5.22
CA PHE A 34 3.03 -2.37 4.43
C PHE A 34 1.68 -1.84 4.92
N ILE A 35 1.57 -0.53 5.09
CA ILE A 35 0.30 0.11 5.42
C ILE A 35 -0.55 0.13 4.15
N ARG A 36 -1.50 -0.79 4.02
CA ARG A 36 -2.57 -0.67 3.02
C ARG A 36 -3.55 0.43 3.49
N GLY A 37 -3.97 1.30 2.58
CA GLY A 37 -4.94 2.34 2.91
C GLY A 37 -4.33 3.65 3.44
N ALA A 38 -3.01 3.86 3.33
CA ALA A 38 -2.41 5.18 3.59
C ALA A 38 -3.11 6.25 2.74
N THR A 39 -3.32 7.45 3.28
CA THR A 39 -3.97 8.56 2.54
C THR A 39 -3.02 9.72 2.28
N LYS A 40 -1.95 9.82 3.08
CA LYS A 40 -0.93 10.86 3.00
C LYS A 40 0.46 10.26 2.88
N THR A 41 1.36 10.97 2.21
CA THR A 41 2.76 10.55 2.09
C THR A 41 3.51 10.57 3.42
N SER A 42 3.08 11.38 4.39
CA SER A 42 3.63 11.41 5.75
C SER A 42 3.38 10.14 6.57
N GLU A 43 2.44 9.28 6.12
CA GLU A 43 2.17 7.98 6.74
C GLU A 43 3.17 6.91 6.29
N LEU A 44 3.94 7.19 5.23
CA LEU A 44 4.99 6.31 4.74
C LEU A 44 6.27 6.49 5.54
N THR A 45 6.94 5.38 5.86
CA THR A 45 8.21 5.38 6.60
C THR A 45 9.28 4.68 5.78
N ALA A 46 10.51 5.17 5.86
CA ALA A 46 11.66 4.55 5.17
C ALA A 46 11.82 3.06 5.55
N THR A 47 11.47 2.71 6.79
CA THR A 47 11.52 1.33 7.27
C THR A 47 10.67 0.40 6.42
N GLN A 48 9.51 0.82 5.91
CA GLN A 48 8.64 -0.03 5.08
C GLN A 48 9.33 -0.51 3.80
N PHE A 49 10.20 0.31 3.24
CA PHE A 49 10.95 0.00 2.01
C PHE A 49 12.30 -0.66 2.29
N LYS A 50 12.72 -0.69 3.56
CA LYS A 50 13.99 -1.31 3.97
C LYS A 50 13.90 -2.82 3.80
N GLY A 51 14.87 -3.40 3.07
CA GLY A 51 14.94 -4.84 2.86
C GLY A 51 14.15 -5.35 1.66
N LEU A 52 13.61 -4.44 0.82
CA LEU A 52 13.09 -4.83 -0.49
C LEU A 52 14.24 -5.22 -1.43
N GLU A 53 14.04 -6.34 -2.12
CA GLU A 53 14.97 -6.78 -3.15
C GLU A 53 14.78 -5.95 -4.42
N ASN A 54 15.90 -5.49 -5.01
CA ASN A 54 15.87 -4.88 -6.34
C ASN A 54 15.79 -5.99 -7.39
N ASN A 55 14.66 -6.10 -8.06
CA ASN A 55 14.43 -7.11 -9.09
C ASN A 55 14.68 -6.62 -10.52
N GLY A 56 15.26 -5.43 -10.66
CA GLY A 56 15.73 -4.88 -11.92
C GLY A 56 14.73 -3.95 -12.60
N VAL A 57 14.86 -3.86 -13.91
CA VAL A 57 14.14 -2.90 -14.74
C VAL A 57 12.95 -3.54 -15.42
N VAL A 58 11.79 -2.89 -15.34
CA VAL A 58 10.59 -3.28 -16.07
C VAL A 58 10.25 -2.29 -17.17
N LYS A 59 9.79 -2.82 -18.31
CA LYS A 59 9.29 -2.02 -19.42
C LYS A 59 7.78 -1.84 -19.26
N VAL A 60 7.36 -0.63 -18.95
CA VAL A 60 5.94 -0.25 -18.99
C VAL A 60 5.66 0.55 -20.26
N ASN A 61 4.43 0.45 -20.76
CA ASN A 61 3.99 1.32 -21.84
C ASN A 61 3.81 2.76 -21.31
N SER A 62 3.95 3.75 -22.20
CA SER A 62 3.92 5.19 -21.86
C SER A 62 2.59 5.68 -21.25
N SER A 63 1.54 4.86 -21.30
CA SER A 63 0.22 5.18 -20.76
C SER A 63 -0.05 4.58 -19.38
N GLY A 64 0.88 3.77 -18.84
CA GLY A 64 0.71 3.08 -17.56
C GLY A 64 -0.48 2.11 -17.55
N SER A 65 -0.98 1.70 -18.72
CA SER A 65 -2.14 0.80 -18.85
C SER A 65 -1.76 -0.67 -18.62
N ASP A 66 -0.51 -1.04 -18.87
CA ASP A 66 0.03 -2.37 -18.60
C ASP A 66 0.95 -2.35 -17.39
N LEU A 67 0.43 -1.89 -16.25
CA LEU A 67 1.14 -2.00 -14.98
C LEU A 67 1.23 -3.48 -14.58
N PRO A 68 2.43 -4.01 -14.32
CA PRO A 68 2.58 -5.37 -13.82
C PRO A 68 2.04 -5.42 -12.39
N VAL A 69 0.77 -5.84 -12.24
CA VAL A 69 0.11 -5.92 -10.93
C VAL A 69 0.65 -7.04 -10.04
N THR A 70 1.50 -7.92 -10.60
CA THR A 70 2.21 -8.97 -9.86
C THR A 70 3.71 -8.94 -10.13
N GLY A 71 4.51 -9.28 -9.12
CA GLY A 71 5.98 -9.23 -9.18
C GLY A 71 6.63 -10.33 -8.33
N ALA A 72 7.87 -10.11 -7.91
CA ALA A 72 8.52 -10.93 -6.88
C ALA A 72 8.07 -10.47 -5.48
N PRO A 73 8.03 -11.37 -4.48
CA PRO A 73 7.60 -10.99 -3.13
C PRO A 73 8.62 -10.06 -2.48
N ASN A 74 8.15 -9.05 -1.71
CA ASN A 74 8.99 -8.10 -0.98
C ASN A 74 10.08 -7.47 -1.87
N SER A 75 9.70 -6.99 -3.05
CA SER A 75 10.64 -6.50 -4.06
C SER A 75 10.20 -5.17 -4.65
N TYR A 76 11.09 -4.56 -5.42
CA TYR A 76 10.76 -3.47 -6.29
C TYR A 76 11.39 -3.60 -7.68
N TYR A 77 10.76 -2.95 -8.64
CA TYR A 77 11.27 -2.78 -10.00
C TYR A 77 11.31 -1.29 -10.34
N THR A 78 12.28 -0.89 -11.15
CA THR A 78 12.36 0.47 -11.69
C THR A 78 11.99 0.49 -13.17
N THR A 79 11.50 1.61 -13.69
CA THR A 79 11.41 1.78 -15.15
C THR A 79 12.77 2.13 -15.74
N ALA A 80 12.95 1.85 -17.04
CA ALA A 80 14.23 2.07 -17.71
C ALA A 80 14.70 3.54 -17.70
N ASN A 81 13.76 4.48 -17.62
CA ASN A 81 14.02 5.91 -17.49
C ASN A 81 14.12 6.39 -16.02
N GLY A 82 13.96 5.49 -15.04
CA GLY A 82 14.01 5.82 -13.62
C GLY A 82 12.82 6.65 -13.11
N GLU A 83 11.81 6.92 -13.92
CA GLU A 83 10.65 7.74 -13.53
C GLU A 83 9.77 7.06 -12.48
N HIS A 84 9.70 5.73 -12.50
CA HIS A 84 8.80 4.96 -11.67
C HIS A 84 9.52 3.85 -10.91
N VAL A 85 9.12 3.67 -9.65
CA VAL A 85 9.47 2.52 -8.81
C VAL A 85 8.18 1.80 -8.41
N PHE A 86 8.06 0.55 -8.82
CA PHE A 86 6.93 -0.32 -8.48
C PHE A 86 7.29 -1.23 -7.32
N VAL A 87 6.52 -1.16 -6.24
CA VAL A 87 6.80 -1.91 -5.01
C VAL A 87 5.78 -3.03 -4.84
N TYR A 88 6.28 -4.22 -4.52
CA TYR A 88 5.50 -5.44 -4.34
C TYR A 88 5.58 -5.96 -2.91
N ASP A 89 4.42 -6.33 -2.36
CA ASP A 89 4.35 -6.91 -1.02
C ASP A 89 4.80 -8.38 -0.99
N GLY A 90 4.83 -8.99 0.20
CA GLY A 90 5.16 -10.42 0.37
C GLY A 90 4.18 -11.38 -0.32
N GLN A 91 2.99 -10.90 -0.70
CA GLN A 91 2.00 -11.64 -1.49
C GLN A 91 2.17 -11.41 -2.99
N ARG A 92 3.26 -10.74 -3.39
CA ARG A 92 3.64 -10.45 -4.79
C ARG A 92 2.74 -9.43 -5.47
N LYS A 93 1.97 -8.65 -4.70
CA LYS A 93 0.98 -7.70 -5.22
C LYS A 93 1.57 -6.31 -5.31
N LEU A 94 1.28 -5.60 -6.41
CA LEU A 94 1.65 -4.21 -6.58
C LEU A 94 0.91 -3.36 -5.55
N ILE A 95 1.66 -2.64 -4.71
CA ILE A 95 1.10 -1.83 -3.61
C ILE A 95 1.48 -0.36 -3.70
N TYR A 96 2.61 -0.02 -4.34
CA TYR A 96 2.99 1.37 -4.62
C TYR A 96 3.52 1.57 -6.04
N ASP A 97 3.18 2.72 -6.62
CA ASP A 97 3.84 3.34 -7.77
C ASP A 97 4.41 4.70 -7.31
N LEU A 98 5.73 4.77 -7.21
CA LEU A 98 6.48 5.92 -6.72
C LEU A 98 7.12 6.64 -7.90
N SER A 99 6.94 7.95 -8.01
CA SER A 99 7.67 8.81 -8.95
C SER A 99 8.09 10.10 -8.25
N SER A 100 8.91 10.92 -8.93
CA SER A 100 9.33 12.24 -8.41
C SER A 100 8.16 13.15 -8.03
N ASP A 101 7.00 12.97 -8.67
CA ASP A 101 5.87 13.90 -8.60
C ASP A 101 4.73 13.39 -7.69
N ARG A 102 4.68 12.09 -7.41
CA ARG A 102 3.58 11.48 -6.66
C ARG A 102 3.94 10.12 -6.08
N VAL A 103 3.17 9.74 -5.07
CA VAL A 103 3.02 8.36 -4.63
C VAL A 103 1.59 7.91 -4.92
N LYS A 104 1.44 6.81 -5.65
CA LYS A 104 0.17 6.10 -5.81
C LYS A 104 0.17 4.83 -4.96
N VAL A 105 -0.97 4.56 -4.32
CA VAL A 105 -1.24 3.34 -3.58
C VAL A 105 -2.33 2.56 -4.30
N PHE A 106 -2.26 1.24 -4.25
CA PHE A 106 -3.27 0.37 -4.83
C PHE A 106 -4.10 -0.29 -3.73
N ASN A 107 -5.38 0.09 -3.64
CA ASN A 107 -6.35 -0.71 -2.90
C ASN A 107 -6.72 -1.92 -3.73
N ILE A 108 -6.59 -3.11 -3.15
CA ILE A 108 -6.88 -4.38 -3.84
C ILE A 108 -8.18 -4.92 -3.26
N ASN A 109 -9.24 -4.80 -4.04
CA ASN A 109 -10.52 -5.41 -3.71
C ASN A 109 -10.65 -6.75 -4.42
N VAL A 110 -11.23 -7.74 -3.75
CA VAL A 110 -11.56 -9.03 -4.36
C VAL A 110 -13.06 -9.03 -4.64
N ASN A 111 -13.45 -9.27 -5.89
CA ASN A 111 -14.87 -9.37 -6.23
C ASN A 111 -15.43 -10.76 -5.85
N PRO A 112 -16.76 -10.98 -5.90
CA PRO A 112 -17.37 -12.27 -5.56
C PRO A 112 -16.94 -13.46 -6.44
N VAL A 113 -16.24 -13.22 -7.56
CA VAL A 113 -15.66 -14.27 -8.42
C VAL A 113 -14.14 -14.38 -8.24
N GLU A 114 -13.63 -13.96 -7.08
CA GLU A 114 -12.22 -14.05 -6.66
C GLU A 114 -11.23 -13.27 -7.55
N LYS A 115 -11.72 -12.35 -8.38
CA LYS A 115 -10.87 -11.50 -9.20
C LYS A 115 -10.43 -10.27 -8.41
N GLU A 116 -9.12 -10.05 -8.36
CA GLU A 116 -8.51 -8.85 -7.80
C GLU A 116 -8.75 -7.63 -8.69
N LEU A 117 -9.16 -6.54 -8.08
CA LEU A 117 -9.39 -5.24 -8.68
C LEU A 117 -8.48 -4.23 -8.00
N TYR A 118 -7.47 -3.78 -8.75
CA TYR A 118 -6.50 -2.79 -8.31
C TYR A 118 -7.07 -1.40 -8.54
N GLN A 119 -7.34 -0.68 -7.45
CA GLN A 119 -7.87 0.68 -7.47
C GLN A 119 -6.77 1.64 -7.04
N PRO A 120 -6.06 2.28 -8.01
CA PRO A 120 -5.02 3.24 -7.69
C PRO A 120 -5.64 4.54 -7.15
N TYR A 121 -5.00 5.11 -6.14
CA TYR A 121 -5.28 6.48 -5.70
C TYR A 121 -3.98 7.17 -5.29
N LYS A 122 -3.93 8.50 -5.47
CA LYS A 122 -2.76 9.32 -5.15
C LYS A 122 -2.77 9.67 -3.66
N LEU A 123 -1.62 9.60 -3.01
CA LEU A 123 -1.46 10.11 -1.65
C LEU A 123 -1.31 11.63 -1.65
N ASP A 124 -1.85 12.26 -0.61
CA ASP A 124 -1.69 13.68 -0.38
C ASP A 124 -0.34 13.99 0.28
N GLY A 125 0.31 15.07 -0.17
CA GLY A 125 1.58 15.55 0.40
C GLY A 125 2.78 15.43 -0.54
N ALA A 126 3.94 15.85 -0.04
CA ALA A 126 5.20 15.81 -0.80
C ALA A 126 5.72 14.38 -0.94
N VAL A 127 6.38 14.08 -2.05
CA VAL A 127 7.03 12.78 -2.26
C VAL A 127 8.18 12.63 -1.27
N PRO A 128 8.21 11.56 -0.46
CA PRO A 128 9.30 11.33 0.49
C PRO A 128 10.65 11.11 -0.22
N GLN A 129 11.73 11.59 0.39
CA GLN A 129 13.10 11.55 -0.20
C GLN A 129 13.89 10.29 0.17
N PHE A 130 13.30 9.33 0.88
CA PHE A 130 14.00 8.13 1.35
C PHE A 130 13.95 6.94 0.37
N ILE A 131 13.36 7.16 -0.81
CA ILE A 131 13.16 6.17 -1.86
C ILE A 131 14.30 6.31 -2.87
#